data_AF-A0A967D793-F1
#
_entry.id   AF-A0A967D793-F1
#
_cell.length_a   1.000
_cell.length_b   1.000
_cell.length_c   1.000
_cell.angle_alpha   90.00
_cell.angle_beta   90.00
_cell.angle_gamma   90.00
#
_symmetry.space_group_name_H-M   'P 1'
#
loop_
_entity.id
_entity.type
_entity.pdbx_description
1 polymer ?
#
loop_
_entity_poly.entity_id
_entity_poly.type
_entity_poly.pdbx_seq_one_letter_code
_entity_poly.pdbx_strand_id
1 'polypeptide(L)' 'MPLMDGLYSAAMRMTRNAADAEDLVQETYLKAYRAYERFEVGTNLKAWMYRILT' A
#
# COMPACT_ATOMS: atom_id res chain seq x y z
N MET A 1 -4.18 0.90 11.14
CA MET A 1 -4.32 0.22 9.82
C MET A 1 -3.34 -0.96 9.78
N PRO A 2 -3.80 -2.23 9.75
CA PRO A 2 -2.96 -3.40 10.00
C PRO A 2 -1.81 -3.63 9.00
N LEU A 3 -1.84 -2.99 7.82
CA LEU A 3 -0.79 -3.11 6.80
C LEU A 3 0.13 -1.89 6.73
N MET A 4 -0.14 -0.84 7.51
CA MET A 4 0.54 0.45 7.42
C MET A 4 2.05 0.33 7.65
N ASP A 5 2.47 -0.32 8.75
CA ASP A 5 3.90 -0.45 9.09
C ASP A 5 4.69 -1.24 8.04
N GLY A 6 4.06 -2.29 7.48
CA GLY A 6 4.66 -3.12 6.44
C GLY A 6 4.81 -2.39 5.11
N LEU A 7 3.76 -1.66 4.69
CA LEU A 7 3.79 -0.84 3.47
C LEU A 7 4.76 0.32 3.61
N TYR A 8 4.80 0.99 4.77
CA TYR A 8 5.73 2.08 5.06
C TYR A 8 7.18 1.59 5.05
N SER A 9 7.47 0.44 5.65
CA SER A 9 8.82 -0.15 5.60
C SER A 9 9.28 -0.47 4.17
N ALA A 10 8.35 -0.88 3.30
CA ALA A 10 8.65 -1.15 1.89
C ALA A 10 8.80 0.15 1.09
N ALA A 11 7.91 1.13 1.30
CA ALA A 11 8.00 2.46 0.71
C ALA A 11 9.33 3.15 1.07
N MET A 12 9.75 3.07 2.33
CA MET A 12 11.05 3.58 2.79
C MET A 12 12.24 2.97 2.05
N ARG A 13 12.16 1.68 1.70
CA ARG A 13 13.22 1.02 0.90
C ARG A 13 13.24 1.51 -0.55
N MET A 14 12.09 1.91 -1.09
CA MET A 14 11.93 2.40 -2.46
C MET A 14 12.35 3.88 -2.59
N THR A 15 11.91 4.74 -1.68
CA THR A 15 12.09 6.19 -1.77
C THR A 15 13.34 6.69 -1.07
N ARG A 16 13.79 6.00 -0.01
CA ARG A 16 14.87 6.44 0.91
C ARG A 16 14.61 7.82 1.54
N ASN A 17 13.35 8.24 1.59
CA ASN A 17 12.90 9.50 2.16
C ASN A 17 11.58 9.26 2.91
N ALA A 18 11.49 9.75 4.15
CA ALA A 18 10.34 9.57 5.01
C ALA A 18 9.06 10.21 4.44
N ALA A 19 9.14 11.46 3.98
CA ALA A 19 7.99 12.16 3.42
C ALA A 19 7.48 11.46 2.15
N ASP A 20 8.39 11.11 1.24
CA ASP A 20 8.01 10.39 0.01
C ASP A 20 7.43 8.99 0.32
N ALA A 21 7.91 8.33 1.38
CA ALA A 21 7.38 7.04 1.81
C ALA A 21 5.97 7.17 2.42
N GLU A 22 5.72 8.20 3.23
CA GLU A 22 4.40 8.53 3.75
C GLU A 22 3.42 8.80 2.60
N ASP A 23 3.82 9.64 1.63
CA ASP A 23 3.01 9.98 0.46
C ASP A 23 2.70 8.76 -0.39
N LEU A 24 3.70 7.90 -0.65
CA LEU A 24 3.51 6.67 -1.42
C LEU A 24 2.54 5.70 -0.73
N VAL A 25 2.61 5.56 0.61
CA VAL A 25 1.66 4.74 1.36
C VAL A 25 0.26 5.33 1.29
N GLN A 26 0.11 6.64 1.43
CA GLN A 26 -1.18 7.30 1.31
C GLN A 26 -1.80 7.10 -0.08
N GLU A 27 -1.00 7.30 -1.14
CA GLU A 27 -1.45 7.07 -2.51
C GLU A 27 -1.85 5.61 -2.75
N THR A 28 -1.11 4.66 -2.16
CA THR A 28 -1.44 3.22 -2.20
C THR A 28 -2.81 2.94 -1.61
N TYR A 29 -3.11 3.49 -0.43
CA TYR A 29 -4.43 3.34 0.18
C TYR A 29 -5.54 4.03 -0.63
N LEU A 30 -5.27 5.19 -1.22
CA LEU A 30 -6.23 5.89 -2.07
C LEU A 30 -6.55 5.09 -3.35
N LYS A 31 -5.52 4.52 -4.00
CA LYS A 31 -5.67 3.63 -5.15
C LYS A 31 -6.44 2.36 -4.76
N ALA A 32 -6.10 1.75 -3.62
CA ALA A 32 -6.80 0.58 -3.10
C ALA A 32 -8.29 0.87 -2.84
N TYR A 33 -8.61 2.01 -2.23
CA TYR A 33 -9.99 2.42 -2.01
C TYR A 33 -10.77 2.57 -3.32
N ARG A 34 -10.19 3.24 -4.32
CA ARG A 34 -10.79 3.40 -5.66
C ARG A 34 -10.93 2.07 -6.42
N ALA A 35 -10.07 1.10 -6.16
CA ALA A 35 -10.07 -0.21 -6.80
C ALA A 35 -10.75 -1.30 -5.95
N TYR A 36 -11.37 -0.94 -4.82
CA TYR A 36 -11.89 -1.90 -3.85
C TYR A 36 -12.92 -2.85 -4.45
N GLU A 37 -13.76 -2.40 -5.38
CA GLU A 37 -14.74 -3.25 -6.06
C GLU A 37 -14.11 -4.37 -6.91
N ARG A 38 -12.81 -4.25 -7.25
CA ARG A 38 -12.05 -5.26 -7.99
C ARG A 38 -11.33 -6.23 -7.07
N PHE A 39 -11.35 -5.99 -5.76
CA PHE A 39 -10.76 -6.90 -4.79
C PHE A 39 -11.72 -8.04 -4.49
N GLU A 40 -11.24 -9.26 -4.63
CA GLU A 40 -12.01 -10.46 -4.31
C GLU A 40 -11.84 -10.82 -2.82
N VAL A 41 -12.93 -10.73 -2.06
CA VAL A 41 -12.94 -11.06 -0.63
C VAL A 41 -12.58 -12.52 -0.42
N GLY A 42 -11.72 -12.80 0.57
CA GLY A 42 -11.16 -14.14 0.83
C GLY A 42 -9.80 -14.36 0.15
N THR A 43 -9.38 -13.47 -0.75
CA THR A 43 -8.02 -13.47 -1.28
C THR A 43 -7.04 -12.69 -0.39
N ASN A 44 -5.75 -12.72 -0.73
CA ASN A 44 -4.69 -12.14 0.10
C ASN A 44 -4.63 -10.61 -0.03
N LEU A 45 -5.30 -9.90 0.88
CA LEU A 45 -5.29 -8.44 0.95
C LEU A 45 -3.87 -7.86 1.04
N LYS A 46 -2.97 -8.50 1.80
CA LYS A 46 -1.58 -8.05 1.93
C LYS A 46 -0.90 -8.06 0.56
N ALA A 47 -0.92 -9.19 -0.14
CA ALA A 47 -0.30 -9.30 -1.46
C ALA A 47 -0.89 -8.30 -2.47
N TRP A 48 -2.20 -8.08 -2.42
CA TRP A 48 -2.88 -7.09 -3.27
C TRP A 48 -2.43 -5.66 -2.97
N MET A 49 -2.32 -5.27 -1.69
CA MET A 49 -1.81 -3.95 -1.29
C MET A 49 -0.36 -3.74 -1.73
N TYR A 50 0.52 -4.75 -1.60
CA TYR A 50 1.89 -4.66 -2.09
C TYR A 50 1.98 -4.55 -3.61
N ARG A 51 1.03 -5.14 -4.36
CA ARG A 51 0.93 -4.97 -5.82
C ARG A 51 0.52 -3.55 -6.23
N ILE A 52 -0.22 -2.82 -5.39
CA ILE A 52 -0.57 -1.42 -5.66
C ILE A 52 0.60 -0.50 -5.34
N LEU A 53 1.41 -0.86 -4.34
CA LEU A 53 2.56 -0.10 -3.88
C LEU A 53 3.71 -0.06 -4.90
N THR A 54 3.92 -1.15 -5.66
CA THR A 54 5.01 -1.31 -6.64
C THR A 54 4.53 -1.18 -8.07
#